data_AF-A0A2Z5UYL7-F1
#
_entry.id   AF-A0A2Z5UYL7-F1
#
_cell.length_a   1.000
_cell.length_b   1.000
_cell.length_c   1.000
_cell.angle_alpha   90.00
_cell.angle_beta   90.00
_cell.angle_gamma   90.00
#
_symmetry.space_group_name_H-M   'P 1'
#
loop_
_entity.id
_entity.type
_entity.pdbx_description
1 polymer ?
#
loop_
_entity_poly.entity_id
_entity_poly.type
_entity_poly.pdbx_seq_one_letter_code
_entity_poly.pdbx_strand_id
1 'polypeptide(L)' 'MRKKAMSIMALALASFVSGCSRTENEPGPGGVTVSEARALDDAAAMLESRDRGDPAEEAAETGGDK' A
#
# COMPACT_ATOMS: atom_id res chain seq x y z
N MET A 1 -34.37 -1.78 -31.67
CA MET A 1 -33.34 -0.75 -31.39
C MET A 1 -33.11 -0.50 -29.89
N ARG A 2 -34.15 -0.46 -29.05
CA ARG A 2 -34.04 -0.19 -27.60
C ARG A 2 -33.12 -1.14 -26.80
N LYS A 3 -33.12 -2.43 -27.14
CA LYS A 3 -32.27 -3.46 -26.49
C LYS A 3 -30.76 -3.29 -26.76
N LYS A 4 -30.40 -2.85 -27.98
CA LYS A 4 -29.00 -2.57 -28.36
C LYS A 4 -28.47 -1.34 -27.61
N ALA A 5 -29.28 -0.29 -27.50
CA ALA A 5 -28.93 0.92 -26.75
C ALA A 5 -28.68 0.61 -25.25
N MET A 6 -29.52 -0.24 -24.65
CA MET A 6 -29.39 -0.63 -23.24
C MET A 6 -28.11 -1.46 -22.98
N SER A 7 -27.71 -2.32 -23.92
CA SER A 7 -26.48 -3.11 -23.79
C SER A 7 -25.20 -2.28 -23.94
N ILE A 8 -25.23 -1.27 -24.83
CA ILE A 8 -24.10 -0.33 -25.00
C ILE A 8 -23.93 0.52 -23.74
N MET A 9 -25.04 0.94 -23.15
CA MET A 9 -25.05 1.75 -21.93
C MET A 9 -24.53 0.98 -20.71
N ALA A 10 -24.86 -0.32 -20.59
CA ALA A 10 -24.31 -1.18 -19.54
C ALA A 10 -22.79 -1.38 -19.66
N LEU A 11 -22.29 -1.55 -20.89
CA LEU A 11 -20.86 -1.71 -21.14
C LEU A 11 -20.08 -0.42 -20.83
N ALA A 12 -20.65 0.74 -21.17
CA ALA A 12 -20.06 2.05 -20.84
C ALA A 12 -19.98 2.30 -19.33
N LEU A 13 -20.99 1.83 -18.55
CA LEU A 13 -21.01 1.99 -17.10
C LEU A 13 -19.97 1.12 -16.39
N ALA A 14 -19.70 -0.09 -16.91
CA ALA A 14 -18.70 -1.00 -16.34
C ALA A 14 -17.27 -0.43 -16.42
N SER A 15 -16.95 0.27 -17.51
CA SER A 15 -15.63 0.92 -17.70
C SER A 15 -15.38 2.06 -16.71
N PHE A 16 -16.43 2.71 -16.21
CA PHE A 16 -16.31 3.81 -15.25
C PHE A 16 -15.99 3.31 -13.83
N VAL A 17 -16.42 2.09 -13.48
CA VAL A 17 -16.13 1.46 -12.19
C VAL A 17 -14.67 0.99 -12.08
N SER A 18 -13.98 0.72 -13.19
CA SER A 18 -12.54 0.40 -13.16
C SER A 18 -11.65 1.56 -12.71
N GLY A 19 -12.17 2.80 -12.68
CA GLY A 19 -11.47 3.97 -12.13
C GLY A 19 -11.63 4.15 -10.61
N CYS A 20 -12.58 3.45 -9.97
CA CYS A 20 -12.65 3.35 -8.51
C CYS A 20 -11.76 2.23 -7.96
N SER A 21 -10.94 1.62 -8.81
CA SER A 21 -9.91 0.70 -8.38
C SER A 21 -8.66 1.50 -8.04
N ARG A 22 -8.12 1.27 -6.83
CA ARG A 22 -6.86 1.81 -6.32
C ARG A 22 -5.79 1.68 -7.41
N THR A 23 -5.52 2.74 -8.16
CA THR A 23 -4.38 2.73 -9.07
C THR A 23 -3.14 2.80 -8.19
N GLU A 24 -2.11 2.02 -8.49
CA GLU A 24 -0.89 1.93 -7.68
C GLU A 24 -0.22 3.29 -7.45
N ASN A 25 -0.53 4.27 -8.32
CA ASN A 25 0.11 5.59 -8.40
C ASN A 25 -0.80 6.75 -7.94
N GLU A 26 -2.02 6.48 -7.47
CA GLU A 26 -2.85 7.49 -6.81
C GLU A 26 -2.46 7.57 -5.32
N PRO A 27 -2.19 8.78 -4.77
CA PRO A 27 -1.87 8.96 -3.36
C PRO A 27 -3.02 8.46 -2.47
N GLY A 28 -2.72 7.50 -1.59
CA GLY A 28 -3.65 7.00 -0.59
C GLY A 28 -3.77 7.92 0.64
N PRO A 29 -4.56 7.51 1.65
CA PRO A 29 -4.60 8.19 2.94
C PRO A 29 -3.19 8.29 3.54
N GLY A 30 -2.74 9.49 3.90
CA GLY A 30 -1.35 9.76 4.28
C GLY A 30 -0.46 10.30 3.16
N GLY A 31 -0.99 10.46 1.94
CA GLY A 31 -0.28 11.05 0.81
C GLY A 31 0.73 10.13 0.14
N VAL A 32 0.78 8.85 0.54
CA VAL A 32 1.66 7.83 -0.01
C VAL A 32 0.89 6.89 -0.95
N THR A 33 1.54 6.51 -2.03
CA THR A 33 1.08 5.50 -2.97
C THR A 33 1.19 4.09 -2.38
N VAL A 34 0.56 3.11 -3.02
CA VAL A 34 0.62 1.71 -2.57
C VAL A 34 2.05 1.16 -2.67
N SER A 35 2.77 1.54 -3.73
CA SER A 35 4.15 1.15 -3.96
C SER A 35 5.10 1.76 -2.91
N GLU A 36 4.91 3.04 -2.55
CA GLU A 36 5.66 3.68 -1.47
C GLU A 36 5.39 3.02 -0.12
N ALA A 37 4.12 2.76 0.21
CA ALA A 37 3.76 2.08 1.47
C ALA A 37 4.44 0.70 1.57
N ARG A 38 4.45 -0.08 0.48
CA ARG A 38 5.12 -1.38 0.45
C ARG A 38 6.63 -1.28 0.63
N ALA A 39 7.27 -0.27 0.04
CA ALA A 39 8.70 -0.04 0.23
C ALA A 39 9.05 0.32 1.68
N LEU A 40 8.17 1.08 2.35
CA LEU A 40 8.29 1.39 3.79
C LEU A 40 8.12 0.14 4.65
N ASP A 41 7.14 -0.72 4.35
CA ASP A 41 6.92 -1.98 5.08
C ASP A 41 8.11 -2.94 4.93
N ASP A 42 8.66 -3.07 3.72
CA ASP A 42 9.84 -3.89 3.45
C ASP A 42 11.06 -3.38 4.25
N ALA A 43 11.24 -2.05 4.34
CA ALA A 43 12.30 -1.45 5.15
C ALA A 43 12.11 -1.71 6.64
N ALA A 44 10.89 -1.62 7.15
CA ALA A 44 10.57 -1.94 8.54
C ALA A 44 10.86 -3.42 8.86
N ALA A 45 10.53 -4.34 7.95
CA ALA A 45 10.84 -5.75 8.11
C ALA A 45 12.34 -6.05 8.20
N MET A 46 13.19 -5.27 7.52
CA MET A 46 14.66 -5.39 7.66
C MET A 46 15.16 -4.94 9.03
N LEU A 47 14.54 -3.92 9.64
CA LEU A 47 14.88 -3.46 10.99
C LEU A 47 14.43 -4.48 12.05
N GLU A 48 13.20 -4.98 11.94
CA GLU A 48 12.67 -6.03 12.83
C GLU A 48 13.50 -7.31 12.77
N SER A 49 13.99 -7.68 11.57
CA SER A 49 14.86 -8.84 11.40
C SER A 49 16.24 -8.67 12.06
N ARG A 50 16.73 -7.43 12.18
CA ARG A 50 17.95 -7.11 12.93
C ARG A 50 17.69 -7.17 14.44
N ASP A 51 16.60 -6.57 14.89
CA ASP A 51 16.20 -6.52 16.30
C ASP A 51 15.97 -7.93 16.88
N ARG A 52 15.41 -8.85 16.09
CA ARG A 52 15.21 -10.25 16.50
C ARG A 52 16.48 -11.10 16.54
N GLY A 53 17.64 -10.53 16.25
CA GLY A 53 18.87 -11.28 15.99
C GLY A 53 20.15 -10.62 16.47
N ASP A 54 20.26 -10.29 17.76
CA ASP A 54 21.40 -10.66 18.62
C ASP A 54 21.09 -10.26 20.09
N PRO A 55 20.89 -11.20 21.03
CA PRO A 55 20.69 -10.84 22.44
C PRO A 55 21.91 -10.16 23.07
N ALA A 56 23.06 -10.08 22.38
CA ALA A 56 24.22 -9.31 22.81
C ALA A 56 24.16 -7.81 22.42
N GLU A 57 23.30 -7.42 21.46
CA GLU A 57 23.17 -6.02 21.01
C GLU A 57 22.12 -5.25 21.83
N GLU A 58 21.04 -5.93 22.27
CA GLU A 58 20.00 -5.36 23.16
C GLU A 58 20.55 -4.94 24.53
N ALA A 59 21.61 -5.61 25.02
CA ALA A 59 22.30 -5.23 26.25
C ALA A 59 23.18 -3.97 26.12
N ALA A 60 23.43 -3.48 24.91
CA ALA A 60 24.22 -2.27 24.66
C ALA A 60 23.36 -0.99 24.54
N GLU A 61 22.04 -1.09 24.35
CA GLU A 61 21.16 0.05 24.08
C GLU A 61 20.25 0.47 25.25
N THR A 62 20.42 -0.06 26.47
CA THR A 62 19.79 0.52 27.68
C THR A 62 20.56 1.76 28.19
N GLY A 63 21.01 2.62 27.29
CA GLY A 63 21.89 3.76 27.57
C GLY A 63 21.55 5.05 26.80
N GLY A 64 20.34 5.18 26.27
CA GLY A 64 19.83 6.42 25.69
C GLY A 64 19.07 7.24 26.72
N ASP A 65 19.80 8.08 27.45
CA ASP A 65 19.30 9.01 28.47
C ASP A 65 18.22 9.95 27.89
N LYS A 66 17.10 10.01 28.63
CA LYS A 66 16.04 11.03 28.70
C LYS A 66 16.02 12.18 27.69
#